data_AF-A0AAN7Q705-F1
#
_entry.id   AF-A0AAN7Q705-F1
#
_cell.length_a   1.000
_cell.length_b   1.000
_cell.length_c   1.000
_cell.angle_alpha   90.00
_cell.angle_beta   90.00
_cell.angle_gamma   90.00
#
_symmetry.space_group_name_H-M   'P 1'
#
loop_
_entity.id
_entity.type
_entity.pdbx_description
1 polymer ?
#
loop_
_entity_poly.entity_id
_entity_poly.type
_entity_poly.pdbx_seq_one_letter_code
_entity_poly.pdbx_strand_id
1 'polypeptide(L)'
;MKISKTFFEHKDIHKYTWYQYTRDIKSIIDYFVIKQKTRLKVLDVKVKRGYDYGSDHHLLTSTVYLSYRASNNNREEKENIGQTTEERFNLQSLYEESTAYLYRRRVEQKIKTLRRTVEEEYKHIKACIKEA
;
A
#
# COMPACT_ATOMS: atom_id res chain seq x y z
N MET A 1 4.65 19.25 -4.19
CA MET A 1 3.32 18.60 -4.17
C MET A 1 2.51 19.13 -5.35
N LYS A 2 1.48 18.42 -5.80
CA LYS A 2 0.57 18.86 -6.88
C LYS A 2 -0.88 18.70 -6.43
N ILE A 3 -1.64 19.79 -6.52
CA ILE A 3 -3.11 19.75 -6.37
C ILE A 3 -3.67 19.14 -7.65
N SER A 4 -4.41 18.05 -7.52
CA SER A 4 -5.06 17.41 -8.66
C SER A 4 -6.42 18.04 -8.88
N LYS A 5 -6.67 18.44 -10.12
CA LYS A 5 -7.95 18.98 -10.56
C LYS A 5 -8.70 17.90 -11.34
N THR A 6 -10.00 18.11 -11.54
CA THR A 6 -10.73 17.36 -12.55
C THR A 6 -10.22 17.70 -13.96
N PHE A 7 -10.21 16.72 -14.85
CA PHE A 7 -9.95 16.90 -16.28
C PHE A 7 -11.22 16.97 -17.12
N PHE A 8 -12.38 16.70 -16.51
CA PHE A 8 -13.68 16.66 -17.18
C PHE A 8 -14.54 17.84 -16.75
N GLU A 9 -15.40 18.29 -17.65
CA GLU A 9 -16.41 19.27 -17.29
C GLU A 9 -17.46 18.61 -16.40
N HIS A 10 -17.45 19.00 -15.12
CA HIS A 10 -18.45 18.56 -14.16
C HIS A 10 -19.53 19.61 -13.98
N LYS A 11 -20.75 19.16 -13.67
CA LYS A 11 -21.80 20.04 -13.14
C LYS A 11 -21.32 20.68 -11.84
N ASP A 12 -21.80 21.88 -11.56
CA ASP A 12 -21.43 22.64 -10.36
C ASP A 12 -21.67 21.87 -9.06
N ILE A 13 -22.72 21.06 -8.99
CA ILE A 13 -23.00 20.18 -7.86
C ILE A 13 -21.84 19.22 -7.53
N HIS A 14 -20.96 18.91 -8.48
CA HIS A 14 -19.82 18.01 -8.29
C HIS A 14 -18.48 18.73 -8.06
N LYS A 15 -18.48 20.08 -7.96
CA LYS A 15 -17.27 20.89 -7.77
C LYS A 15 -17.06 21.33 -6.32
N TYR A 16 -18.13 21.71 -5.62
CA TYR A 16 -18.06 22.31 -4.28
C TYR A 16 -18.07 21.24 -3.19
N THR A 17 -17.09 21.29 -2.30
CA THR A 17 -16.90 20.31 -1.23
C THR A 17 -17.58 20.73 0.07
N TRP A 18 -18.03 21.98 0.17
CA TRP A 18 -18.73 22.52 1.32
C TRP A 18 -19.93 23.36 0.91
N TYR A 19 -21.00 23.28 1.70
CA TYR A 19 -22.25 24.00 1.46
C TYR A 19 -22.89 24.49 2.77
N GLN A 20 -23.19 25.78 2.83
CA GLN A 20 -24.05 26.35 3.86
C GLN A 20 -25.44 26.65 3.29
N TYR A 21 -26.38 25.74 3.56
CA TYR A 21 -27.75 25.81 3.03
C TYR A 21 -28.50 27.09 3.43
N THR A 22 -28.31 27.57 4.65
CA THR A 22 -29.02 28.75 5.16
C THR A 22 -28.68 30.05 4.40
N ARG A 23 -27.48 30.15 3.84
CA ARG A 23 -26.99 31.37 3.16
C ARG A 23 -26.72 31.16 1.68
N ASP A 24 -27.00 29.97 1.16
CA ASP A 24 -26.69 29.55 -0.21
C ASP A 24 -25.21 29.76 -0.60
N ILE A 25 -24.30 29.57 0.37
CA ILE A 25 -22.85 29.73 0.15
C ILE A 25 -22.23 28.37 -0.09
N LYS A 26 -21.32 28.29 -1.07
CA LYS A 26 -20.59 27.08 -1.45
C LYS A 26 -19.11 27.39 -1.67
N SER A 27 -18.24 26.47 -1.28
CA SER A 27 -16.79 26.61 -1.43
C SER A 27 -16.10 25.29 -1.77
N ILE A 28 -14.85 25.40 -2.23
CA ILE A 28 -13.93 24.28 -2.40
C ILE A 28 -12.86 24.42 -1.31
N ILE A 29 -12.98 23.64 -0.25
CA ILE A 29 -12.05 23.67 0.89
C ILE A 29 -11.33 22.34 1.10
N ASP A 30 -11.78 21.28 0.43
CA ASP A 30 -11.14 19.98 0.40
C ASP A 30 -10.44 19.77 -0.96
N TYR A 31 -9.23 19.22 -0.92
CA TYR A 31 -8.41 19.04 -2.11
C TYR A 31 -7.78 17.65 -2.16
N PHE A 32 -7.68 17.09 -3.36
CA PHE A 32 -6.91 15.88 -3.60
C PHE A 32 -5.47 16.24 -3.98
N VAL A 33 -4.52 16.00 -3.06
CA VAL A 33 -3.12 16.40 -3.23
C VAL A 33 -2.22 15.18 -3.33
N ILE A 34 -1.35 15.17 -4.33
CA ILE A 34 -0.41 14.07 -4.58
C ILE A 34 1.04 14.56 -4.62
N LYS A 35 2.00 13.66 -4.38
CA LYS A 35 3.42 13.92 -4.62
C LYS A 35 3.63 14.20 -6.11
N GLN A 36 4.42 15.23 -6.44
CA GLN A 36 4.64 15.64 -7.83
C GLN A 36 5.35 14.55 -8.65
N LYS A 37 6.31 13.85 -8.04
CA LYS A 37 6.94 12.65 -8.58
C LYS A 37 6.18 11.43 -8.04
N THR A 38 5.18 10.96 -8.78
CA THR A 38 4.40 9.75 -8.45
C THR A 38 4.08 8.96 -9.72
N ARG A 39 3.93 7.64 -9.57
CA ARG A 39 3.40 6.75 -10.62
C ARG A 39 1.88 6.77 -10.70
N LEU A 40 1.21 7.40 -9.73
CA LEU A 40 -0.24 7.56 -9.71
C LEU A 40 -0.66 8.59 -10.77
N LYS A 41 -1.53 8.17 -11.69
CA LYS A 41 -2.20 9.06 -12.63
C LYS A 41 -3.60 9.35 -12.09
N VAL A 42 -3.86 10.60 -11.73
CA VAL A 42 -5.21 11.02 -11.36
C VAL A 42 -6.02 11.18 -12.63
N LEU A 43 -7.09 10.40 -12.77
CA LEU A 43 -7.98 10.42 -13.93
C LEU A 43 -9.10 11.44 -13.74
N ASP A 44 -9.70 11.46 -12.55
CA ASP A 44 -10.76 12.41 -12.22
C ASP A 44 -10.79 12.69 -10.72
N VAL A 45 -11.30 13.86 -10.36
CA VAL A 45 -11.55 14.30 -8.99
C VAL A 45 -12.94 14.94 -8.99
N LYS A 46 -13.88 14.40 -8.21
CA LYS A 46 -15.25 14.90 -8.16
C LYS A 46 -15.89 14.73 -6.80
N VAL A 47 -16.80 15.63 -6.48
CA VAL A 47 -17.64 15.56 -5.28
C VAL A 47 -18.82 14.62 -5.53
N LYS A 48 -19.01 13.65 -4.64
CA LYS A 48 -20.19 12.77 -4.62
C LYS A 48 -21.25 13.37 -3.69
N ARG A 49 -22.47 13.51 -4.21
CA ARG A 49 -23.65 13.95 -3.47
C ARG A 49 -24.40 12.75 -2.91
N GLY A 50 -25.08 12.91 -1.78
CA GLY A 50 -25.89 11.87 -1.14
C GLY A 50 -25.12 10.97 -0.15
N TYR A 51 -23.86 11.30 0.15
CA TYR A 51 -23.07 10.69 1.22
C TYR A 51 -22.79 11.72 2.31
N ASP A 52 -23.86 12.39 2.74
CA ASP A 52 -23.79 13.55 3.61
C ASP A 52 -24.09 13.07 5.06
N TYR A 53 -23.05 12.83 5.86
CA TYR A 53 -23.16 12.29 7.23
C TYR A 53 -23.55 13.36 8.28
N GLY A 54 -24.42 14.30 7.91
CA GLY A 54 -24.81 15.43 8.77
C GLY A 54 -23.74 16.51 8.93
N SER A 55 -22.71 16.51 8.07
CA SER A 55 -21.76 17.61 7.91
C SER A 55 -22.18 18.52 6.76
N ASP A 56 -21.77 19.78 6.84
CA ASP A 56 -21.75 20.77 5.76
C ASP A 56 -20.72 20.46 4.65
N HIS A 57 -19.91 19.41 4.82
CA HIS A 57 -19.00 18.90 3.80
C HIS A 57 -19.61 17.74 2.98
N HIS A 58 -19.26 17.71 1.70
CA HIS A 58 -19.54 16.63 0.78
C HIS A 58 -18.30 15.79 0.49
N LEU A 59 -18.50 14.50 0.23
CA LEU A 59 -17.42 13.56 -0.03
C LEU A 59 -16.68 13.89 -1.34
N LEU A 60 -15.41 14.29 -1.23
CA LEU A 60 -14.50 14.43 -2.36
C LEU A 60 -13.89 13.05 -2.70
N THR A 61 -14.03 12.64 -3.97
CA THR A 61 -13.49 11.36 -4.45
C THR A 61 -12.57 11.56 -5.63
N SER A 62 -11.57 10.68 -5.78
CA SER A 62 -10.71 10.65 -6.95
C SER A 62 -10.62 9.25 -7.54
N THR A 63 -10.66 9.17 -8.86
CA THR A 63 -10.31 7.95 -9.60
C THR A 63 -8.85 8.06 -10.00
N VAL A 64 -8.05 7.10 -9.54
CA VAL A 64 -6.62 7.04 -9.82
C VAL A 64 -6.28 5.76 -10.56
N TYR A 65 -5.35 5.87 -11.51
CA TYR A 65 -4.76 4.76 -12.21
C TYR A 65 -3.32 4.58 -11.74
N LEU A 66 -3.00 3.39 -11.25
CA LEU A 66 -1.64 3.00 -10.90
C LEU A 66 -1.13 2.05 -11.99
N SER A 67 -0.17 2.50 -12.79
CA SER A 67 0.56 1.58 -13.65
C SER A 67 1.52 0.77 -12.80
N TYR A 68 1.10 -0.41 -12.35
CA TYR A 68 2.00 -1.38 -11.76
C TYR A 68 2.78 -2.04 -12.88
N ARG A 69 3.93 -1.45 -13.24
CA ARG A 69 4.99 -2.23 -13.88
C ARG A 69 5.64 -3.02 -12.76
N ALA A 70 5.50 -4.36 -12.80
CA ALA A 70 6.35 -5.27 -12.04
C ALA A 70 7.77 -5.04 -12.54
N SER A 71 8.39 -4.03 -11.95
CA SER A 71 9.67 -3.55 -12.37
C SER A 71 10.66 -4.27 -11.48
N ASN A 72 11.53 -5.07 -12.09
CA ASN A 72 12.77 -5.54 -11.47
C ASN A 72 13.72 -4.38 -11.09
N ASN A 73 13.20 -3.17 -10.86
CA ASN A 73 13.94 -1.97 -10.52
C ASN A 73 14.22 -1.93 -9.02
N ASN A 74 15.16 -2.77 -8.61
CA ASN A 74 15.93 -2.63 -7.37
C ASN A 74 16.90 -1.42 -7.39
N ARG A 75 16.66 -0.36 -8.18
CA ARG A 75 17.70 0.64 -8.45
C ARG A 75 17.38 2.10 -8.11
N GLU A 76 16.15 2.50 -7.85
CA GLU A 76 15.86 3.94 -7.62
C GLU A 76 15.30 4.27 -6.22
N GLU A 77 14.91 3.28 -5.41
CA GLU A 77 14.46 3.50 -4.02
C GLU A 77 15.49 3.11 -2.96
N LYS A 78 16.65 2.57 -3.35
CA LYS A 78 17.69 2.12 -2.40
C LYS A 78 18.60 3.24 -1.85
N GLU A 79 18.46 4.48 -2.32
CA GLU A 79 19.38 5.55 -1.88
C GLU A 79 19.02 6.18 -0.53
N ASN A 80 17.86 5.88 0.08
CA ASN A 80 17.46 6.50 1.36
C ASN A 80 16.80 5.58 2.39
N ILE A 81 16.81 4.25 2.18
CA ILE A 81 16.44 3.29 3.21
C ILE A 81 17.64 2.36 3.31
N GLY A 82 18.32 2.38 4.46
CA GLY A 82 19.52 1.58 4.72
C GLY A 82 19.32 0.16 4.21
N GLN A 83 20.36 -0.39 3.57
CA GLN A 83 20.36 -1.72 2.97
C GLN A 83 19.78 -2.77 3.93
N THR A 84 18.48 -3.03 3.83
CA THR A 84 17.92 -4.28 4.29
C THR A 84 18.42 -5.31 3.29
N THR A 85 19.33 -6.17 3.75
CA THR A 85 19.64 -7.43 3.09
C THR A 85 18.37 -8.27 3.12
N GLU A 86 17.47 -8.03 2.18
CA GLU A 86 16.30 -8.87 1.98
C GLU A 86 16.80 -10.24 1.52
N GLU A 87 16.87 -11.16 2.47
CA GLU A 87 17.15 -12.57 2.21
C GLU A 87 16.01 -13.11 1.35
N ARG A 88 16.32 -13.44 0.10
CA ARG A 88 15.34 -14.02 -0.83
C ARG A 88 15.31 -15.53 -0.65
N PHE A 89 14.14 -16.06 -0.36
CA PHE A 89 13.90 -17.50 -0.29
C PHE A 89 13.37 -18.01 -1.64
N ASN A 90 13.87 -19.14 -2.12
CA ASN A 90 13.32 -19.81 -3.28
C ASN A 90 12.02 -20.53 -2.90
N LEU A 91 10.90 -19.82 -2.95
CA LEU A 91 9.59 -20.42 -2.67
C LEU A 91 9.12 -21.32 -3.82
N GLN A 92 9.65 -21.12 -5.04
CA GLN A 92 9.23 -21.89 -6.21
C GLN A 92 9.60 -23.38 -6.09
N SER A 93 10.73 -23.69 -5.46
CA SER A 93 11.14 -25.08 -5.25
C SER A 93 10.22 -25.83 -4.26
N LEU A 94 9.48 -25.12 -3.41
CA LEU A 94 8.52 -25.74 -2.48
C LEU A 94 7.19 -26.13 -3.15
N TYR A 95 6.94 -25.77 -4.41
CA TYR A 95 5.80 -26.31 -5.16
C TYR A 95 5.97 -27.79 -5.50
N GLU A 96 7.22 -28.27 -5.55
CA GLU A 96 7.51 -29.69 -5.75
C GLU A 96 7.38 -30.45 -4.42
N GLU A 97 6.54 -31.48 -4.39
CA GLU A 97 6.19 -32.20 -3.16
C GLU A 97 7.38 -32.89 -2.50
N SER A 98 8.30 -33.45 -3.30
CA SER A 98 9.56 -34.06 -2.85
C SER A 98 10.44 -33.06 -2.11
N THR A 99 10.61 -31.87 -2.69
CA THR A 99 11.42 -30.78 -2.15
C THR A 99 10.78 -30.18 -0.90
N ALA A 100 9.46 -29.98 -0.91
CA ALA A 100 8.72 -29.54 0.26
C ALA A 100 8.81 -30.54 1.43
N TYR A 101 8.72 -31.85 1.15
CA TYR A 101 8.86 -32.89 2.14
C TYR A 101 10.26 -32.91 2.77
N LEU A 102 11.32 -32.86 1.96
CA LEU A 102 12.70 -32.83 2.45
C LEU A 102 12.99 -31.57 3.29
N TYR A 103 12.52 -30.41 2.82
CA TYR A 103 12.67 -29.15 3.54
C TYR A 103 11.95 -29.19 4.89
N ARG A 104 10.69 -29.65 4.93
CA ARG A 104 9.92 -29.83 6.17
C ARG A 104 10.67 -30.73 7.15
N ARG A 105 11.19 -31.88 6.70
CA ARG A 105 11.96 -32.79 7.56
C ARG A 105 13.22 -32.15 8.13
N ARG A 106 13.96 -31.36 7.35
CA ARG A 106 15.16 -30.64 7.83
C ARG A 106 14.80 -29.57 8.85
N VAL A 107 13.74 -28.81 8.60
CA VAL A 107 13.22 -27.82 9.56
C VAL A 107 12.81 -28.50 10.87
N GLU A 108 12.03 -29.58 10.80
CA GLU A 108 11.59 -30.35 11.97
C GLU A 108 12.76 -30.98 12.75
N GLN A 109 13.81 -31.44 12.07
CA GLN A 109 15.04 -31.92 12.72
C GLN A 109 15.77 -30.79 13.44
N LYS A 110 15.88 -29.61 12.83
CA LYS A 110 16.62 -28.46 13.37
C LYS A 110 15.87 -27.74 14.50
N ILE A 111 14.53 -27.72 14.45
CA ILE A 111 13.67 -27.09 15.47
C ILE A 111 13.66 -27.90 16.77
N LYS A 112 14.10 -29.17 16.76
CA LYS A 112 14.12 -29.99 17.97
C LYS A 112 15.10 -29.42 19.00
N THR A 113 14.48 -28.81 20.00
CA THR A 113 14.95 -28.34 21.32
C THR A 113 15.74 -27.03 21.42
N LEU A 114 15.17 -26.09 22.18
CA LEU A 114 15.85 -25.31 23.24
C LEU A 114 14.81 -24.61 24.14
N ARG A 115 14.90 -24.80 25.46
CA ARG A 115 14.22 -23.97 26.47
C ARG A 115 14.98 -22.65 26.57
N ARG A 116 14.44 -21.58 26.00
CA ARG A 116 15.08 -20.26 25.96
C ARG A 116 14.04 -19.15 26.16
N THR A 117 14.51 -17.92 26.24
CA THR A 117 13.63 -16.74 26.22
C THR A 117 12.94 -16.59 24.86
N VAL A 118 11.82 -15.86 24.80
CA VAL A 118 11.00 -15.70 23.58
C VAL A 118 11.83 -15.14 22.41
N GLU A 119 12.72 -14.19 22.68
CA GLU A 119 13.59 -13.57 21.68
C GLU A 119 14.61 -14.56 21.09
N GLU A 120 15.13 -15.45 21.94
CA GLU A 120 16.10 -16.46 21.53
C GLU A 120 15.44 -17.60 20.76
N GLU A 121 14.21 -17.98 21.12
CA GLU A 121 13.39 -18.91 20.36
C GLU A 121 13.08 -18.35 18.97
N TYR A 122 12.67 -17.08 18.88
CA TYR A 122 12.43 -16.41 17.60
C TYR A 122 13.68 -16.40 16.71
N LYS A 123 14.85 -16.03 17.27
CA LYS A 123 16.12 -16.04 16.52
C LYS A 123 16.50 -17.44 16.06
N HIS A 124 16.28 -18.45 16.92
CA HIS A 124 16.57 -19.84 16.60
C HIS A 124 15.68 -20.36 15.46
N ILE A 125 14.37 -20.15 15.53
CA ILE A 125 13.42 -20.55 14.47
C ILE A 125 13.80 -19.87 13.15
N LYS A 126 14.12 -18.57 13.19
CA LYS A 126 14.54 -17.81 12.00
C LYS A 126 15.81 -18.39 11.38
N ALA A 127 16.77 -18.85 12.18
CA ALA A 127 17.98 -19.51 11.69
C ALA A 127 17.67 -20.90 11.08
N CYS A 128 16.83 -21.70 11.73
CA CYS A 128 16.44 -23.02 11.22
C CYS A 128 15.77 -22.94 9.83
N ILE A 129 14.91 -21.94 9.62
CA ILE A 129 14.24 -21.70 8.33
C ILE A 129 15.25 -21.29 7.24
N LYS A 130 16.32 -20.59 7.60
CA LYS A 130 17.33 -20.14 6.62
C LYS A 130 18.29 -21.23 6.18
N GLU A 131 18.60 -22.16 7.06
CA GLU A 131 19.63 -23.16 6.83
C GLU A 131 19.09 -24.54 6.40
N ALA A 132 17.77 -24.72 6.27
CA ALA A 132 17.13 -25.99 5.89
C ALA A 132 17.08 -26.17 4.36
#